data_AF-A0AAV2C786-F1
#
_entry.id   AF-A0AAV2C786-F1
#
_cell.length_a   1.000
_cell.length_b   1.000
_cell.length_c   1.000
_cell.angle_alpha   90.00
_cell.angle_beta   90.00
_cell.angle_gamma   90.00
#
_symmetry.space_group_name_H-M   'P 1'
#
loop_
_entity.id
_entity.type
_entity.pdbx_description
1 polymer ?
#
loop_
_entity_poly.entity_id
_entity_poly.type
_entity_poly.pdbx_seq_one_letter_code
_entity_poly.pdbx_strand_id
1 'polypeptide(L)'
;MWLLSSAVAPGSSSLRFPKAEMEGNSSNILITRFAPPVIAAILALSPLAPVSPVSAAAMSGAEIQRGATLFRRSCIGCHDGGGNIIKSGASLFTNDLQRNGVETEDAIYQITYFGKGRMPGFGETCSPRGQCTFGPRLKDEEIKMLAEFVKAQADQGWANNIPLTDDD
;
A
#
# COMPACT_ATOMS: atom_id res chain seq x y z
N MET A 1 45.84 44.35 3.65
CA MET A 1 45.90 45.72 4.19
C MET A 1 44.47 46.28 4.16
N TRP A 2 43.74 46.18 5.30
CA TRP A 2 42.58 46.99 5.74
C TRP A 2 41.28 46.94 4.88
N LEU A 3 40.03 46.84 5.37
CA LEU A 3 39.36 46.63 6.67
C LEU A 3 37.84 46.40 6.39
N LEU A 4 37.19 45.58 7.25
CA LEU A 4 35.90 45.75 7.97
C LEU A 4 34.65 46.28 7.23
N SER A 5 33.55 45.52 7.14
CA SER A 5 32.41 45.42 8.11
C SER A 5 31.15 46.02 7.46
N SER A 6 30.01 45.32 7.41
CA SER A 6 29.06 45.34 8.52
C SER A 6 28.07 44.19 8.46
N ALA A 7 27.80 43.64 9.63
CA ALA A 7 26.78 42.65 9.92
C ALA A 7 25.39 43.30 10.06
N VAL A 8 24.34 42.58 9.66
CA VAL A 8 22.96 42.76 10.15
C VAL A 8 22.30 41.37 10.31
N ALA A 9 21.88 41.08 11.54
CA ALA A 9 20.87 40.11 11.96
C ALA A 9 20.23 40.70 13.24
N PRO A 10 19.10 40.22 13.82
CA PRO A 10 18.23 39.10 13.44
C PRO A 10 16.72 39.44 13.46
N GLY A 11 15.87 38.55 12.93
CA GLY A 11 14.41 38.59 13.08
C GLY A 11 13.88 37.24 13.58
N SER A 12 13.69 37.11 14.89
CA SER A 12 13.13 35.91 15.56
C SER A 12 11.68 36.18 15.95
N SER A 13 10.72 35.67 15.18
CA SER A 13 9.30 35.68 15.55
C SER A 13 8.97 34.41 16.35
N SER A 14 8.99 34.56 17.67
CA SER A 14 8.51 33.56 18.63
C SER A 14 6.99 33.62 18.69
N LEU A 15 6.30 32.67 18.03
CA LEU A 15 4.86 32.50 18.16
C LEU A 15 4.57 31.71 19.44
N ARG A 16 3.91 32.39 20.37
CA ARG A 16 3.46 31.92 21.67
C ARG A 16 2.12 31.21 21.47
N PHE A 17 2.07 29.90 21.66
CA PHE A 17 0.83 29.13 21.66
C PHE A 17 0.12 29.27 23.02
N PRO A 18 -1.20 29.57 23.05
CA PRO A 18 -1.95 29.53 24.30
C PRO A 18 -2.15 28.08 24.77
N LYS A 19 -1.91 27.89 26.06
CA LYS A 19 -2.13 26.67 26.85
C LYS A 19 -3.65 26.46 27.00
N ALA A 20 -4.21 25.44 26.37
CA ALA A 20 -5.58 25.01 26.65
C ALA A 20 -5.60 24.22 27.96
N GLU A 21 -6.49 24.63 28.85
CA GLU A 21 -6.69 24.13 30.21
C GLU A 21 -7.40 22.76 30.19
N MET A 22 -6.94 21.84 31.04
CA MET A 22 -7.63 20.58 31.36
C MET A 22 -8.62 20.86 32.48
N GLU A 23 -9.91 20.71 32.19
CA GLU A 23 -10.96 20.73 33.20
C GLU A 23 -11.50 19.31 33.39
N GLY A 24 -11.24 18.75 34.58
CA GLY A 24 -11.73 17.45 34.98
C GLY A 24 -13.18 17.53 35.46
N ASN A 25 -14.01 16.59 35.01
CA ASN A 25 -15.30 16.31 35.63
C ASN A 25 -15.29 14.89 36.21
N SER A 26 -14.98 14.82 37.51
CA SER A 26 -15.18 13.61 38.33
C SER A 26 -16.62 13.60 38.82
N SER A 27 -17.46 12.74 38.24
CA SER A 27 -18.80 12.45 38.77
C SER A 27 -18.80 11.05 39.40
N ASN A 28 -18.92 11.04 40.73
CA ASN A 28 -19.17 9.88 41.57
C ASN A 28 -20.45 9.16 41.13
N ILE A 29 -20.35 7.95 40.56
CA ILE A 29 -21.50 7.04 40.41
C ILE A 29 -21.46 6.09 41.61
N LEU A 30 -22.22 6.47 42.64
CA LEU A 30 -22.51 5.63 43.78
C LEU A 30 -23.45 4.49 43.35
N ILE A 31 -23.09 3.31 43.81
CA ILE A 31 -23.68 2.00 43.60
C ILE A 31 -25.16 1.98 44.03
N THR A 32 -26.07 1.60 43.13
CA THR A 32 -27.36 1.01 43.52
C THR A 32 -27.44 -0.40 42.97
N ARG A 33 -27.26 -1.37 43.87
CA ARG A 33 -27.52 -2.79 43.62
C ARG A 33 -29.03 -3.04 43.70
N PHE A 34 -29.64 -3.49 42.60
CA PHE A 34 -30.79 -4.41 42.66
C PHE A 34 -30.63 -5.44 41.54
N ALA A 35 -30.56 -6.72 41.95
CA ALA A 35 -30.38 -7.88 41.09
C ALA A 35 -31.73 -8.35 40.49
N PRO A 36 -31.72 -9.17 39.42
CA PRO A 36 -32.85 -9.50 38.53
C PRO A 36 -33.56 -10.81 38.98
N PRO A 37 -34.72 -11.25 38.43
CA PRO A 37 -34.78 -11.83 37.06
C PRO A 37 -36.16 -11.79 36.35
N VAL A 38 -36.22 -11.45 35.05
CA VAL A 38 -37.21 -12.09 34.15
C VAL A 38 -36.61 -12.18 32.74
N ILE A 39 -36.28 -13.40 32.33
CA ILE A 39 -35.91 -13.77 30.97
C ILE A 39 -37.22 -13.93 30.19
N ALA A 40 -37.48 -13.05 29.23
CA ALA A 40 -38.52 -13.24 28.22
C ALA A 40 -37.84 -13.49 26.87
N ALA A 41 -37.85 -14.76 26.47
CA ALA A 41 -37.39 -15.23 25.18
C ALA A 41 -38.29 -14.67 24.06
N ILE A 42 -37.68 -13.99 23.09
CA ILE A 42 -38.28 -13.75 21.78
C ILE A 42 -37.32 -14.37 20.76
N LEU A 43 -37.66 -15.60 20.32
CA LEU A 43 -36.98 -16.27 19.22
C LEU A 43 -37.42 -15.60 17.91
N ALA A 44 -36.64 -14.60 17.48
CA ALA A 44 -36.75 -14.05 16.14
C ALA A 44 -36.28 -15.11 15.12
N LEU A 45 -37.22 -15.74 14.42
CA LEU A 45 -36.93 -16.50 13.21
C LEU A 45 -36.51 -15.51 12.11
N SER A 46 -35.21 -15.23 12.02
CA SER A 46 -34.60 -14.71 10.79
C SER A 46 -33.86 -15.85 10.11
N PRO A 47 -34.10 -16.12 8.82
CA PRO A 47 -33.32 -17.13 8.10
C PRO A 47 -31.87 -16.66 8.03
N LEU A 48 -31.01 -17.36 8.77
CA LEU A 48 -29.56 -17.29 8.65
C LEU A 48 -29.21 -17.79 7.24
N ALA A 49 -29.10 -16.88 6.27
CA ALA A 49 -28.47 -17.20 5.01
C ALA A 49 -27.00 -17.59 5.31
N PRO A 50 -26.50 -18.74 4.81
CA PRO A 50 -25.10 -19.08 4.98
C PRO A 50 -24.25 -18.07 4.21
N VAL A 51 -23.60 -17.16 4.93
CA VAL A 51 -22.53 -16.33 4.39
C VAL A 51 -21.39 -17.27 3.99
N SER A 52 -21.32 -17.58 2.69
CA SER A 52 -20.20 -18.35 2.16
C SER A 52 -18.94 -17.47 2.26
N PRO A 53 -17.83 -17.96 2.82
CA PRO A 53 -16.59 -17.17 2.84
C PRO A 53 -16.18 -16.90 1.40
N VAL A 54 -16.00 -15.63 1.06
CA VAL A 54 -15.38 -15.24 -0.22
C VAL A 54 -13.96 -15.81 -0.18
N SER A 55 -13.71 -16.84 -1.00
CA SER A 55 -12.39 -17.43 -1.08
C SER A 55 -11.54 -16.49 -1.92
N ALA A 56 -10.58 -15.81 -1.29
CA ALA A 56 -9.51 -15.16 -2.03
C ALA A 56 -8.78 -16.29 -2.79
N ALA A 57 -8.93 -16.33 -4.11
CA ALA A 57 -8.28 -17.34 -4.92
C ALA A 57 -6.77 -17.18 -4.77
N ALA A 58 -6.12 -18.12 -4.10
CA ALA A 58 -4.68 -18.16 -4.02
C ALA A 58 -4.12 -18.49 -5.42
N MET A 59 -3.13 -17.73 -5.88
CA MET A 59 -2.42 -18.04 -7.13
C MET A 59 -1.82 -19.45 -7.06
N SER A 60 -1.94 -20.22 -8.14
CA SER A 60 -1.25 -21.51 -8.26
C SER A 60 0.27 -21.32 -8.32
N GLY A 61 1.03 -22.35 -7.96
CA GLY A 61 2.50 -22.30 -8.05
C GLY A 61 3.01 -21.94 -9.46
N ALA A 62 2.34 -22.41 -10.51
CA ALA A 62 2.69 -22.08 -11.90
C ALA A 62 2.44 -20.59 -12.23
N GLU A 63 1.36 -20.00 -11.72
CA GLU A 63 1.08 -18.57 -11.90
C GLU A 63 2.07 -17.70 -11.14
N ILE A 64 2.47 -18.11 -9.94
CA ILE A 64 3.52 -17.43 -9.17
C ILE A 64 4.84 -17.44 -9.95
N GLN A 65 5.24 -18.57 -10.53
CA GLN A 65 6.48 -18.66 -11.33
C GLN A 65 6.43 -17.81 -12.60
N ARG A 66 5.27 -17.79 -13.29
CA ARG A 66 5.07 -16.92 -14.46
C ARG A 66 5.12 -15.45 -14.05
N GLY A 67 4.43 -15.06 -12.99
CA GLY A 67 4.46 -13.70 -12.43
C GLY A 67 5.87 -13.27 -12.04
N ALA A 68 6.63 -14.15 -11.38
CA ALA A 68 8.02 -13.91 -11.02
C ALA A 68 8.91 -13.71 -12.26
N THR A 69 8.75 -14.54 -13.29
CA THR A 69 9.49 -14.41 -14.55
C THR A 69 9.17 -13.09 -15.26
N LEU A 70 7.90 -12.72 -15.32
CA LEU A 70 7.46 -11.43 -15.87
C LEU A 70 8.04 -10.26 -15.07
N PHE A 71 8.01 -10.33 -13.75
CA PHE A 71 8.52 -9.28 -12.87
C PHE A 71 10.04 -9.11 -13.03
N ARG A 72 10.80 -10.21 -13.13
CA ARG A 72 12.23 -10.19 -13.41
C ARG A 72 12.57 -9.56 -14.75
N ARG A 73 11.77 -9.83 -15.79
CA ARG A 73 11.98 -9.26 -17.13
C ARG A 73 11.75 -7.74 -17.16
N SER A 74 10.78 -7.24 -16.41
CA SER A 74 10.22 -5.90 -16.65
C SER A 74 10.40 -4.91 -15.50
N CYS A 75 10.54 -5.38 -14.26
CA CYS A 75 10.33 -4.56 -13.06
C CYS A 75 11.57 -4.43 -12.17
N ILE A 76 12.42 -5.47 -12.11
CA ILE A 76 13.57 -5.52 -11.17
C ILE A 76 14.58 -4.39 -11.39
N GLY A 77 14.66 -3.84 -12.61
CA GLY A 77 15.54 -2.71 -12.89
C GLY A 77 15.27 -1.50 -12.00
N CYS A 78 14.06 -1.37 -11.45
CA CYS A 78 13.72 -0.33 -10.46
C CYS A 78 13.27 -0.90 -9.10
N HIS A 79 12.66 -2.08 -9.10
CA HIS A 79 11.94 -2.67 -7.96
C HIS A 79 12.54 -4.00 -7.48
N ASP A 80 13.85 -4.15 -7.59
CA ASP A 80 14.54 -5.34 -7.07
C ASP A 80 14.24 -5.57 -5.58
N GLY A 81 13.99 -6.83 -5.21
CA GLY A 81 13.58 -7.22 -3.85
C GLY A 81 12.35 -6.49 -3.30
N GLY A 82 11.49 -5.94 -4.16
CA GLY A 82 10.34 -5.12 -3.75
C GLY A 82 10.68 -3.66 -3.40
N GLY A 83 11.94 -3.25 -3.55
CA GLY A 83 12.39 -1.89 -3.28
C GLY A 83 11.93 -0.84 -4.30
N ASN A 84 12.51 0.35 -4.25
CA ASN A 84 12.42 1.35 -5.32
C ASN A 84 13.68 2.21 -5.34
N ILE A 85 14.56 1.98 -6.32
CA ILE A 85 15.83 2.71 -6.43
C ILE A 85 15.66 4.17 -6.90
N ILE A 86 14.50 4.49 -7.48
CA ILE A 86 14.23 5.80 -8.09
C ILE A 86 13.57 6.75 -7.09
N LYS A 87 12.63 6.28 -6.27
CA LYS A 87 11.86 7.10 -5.34
C LYS A 87 11.74 6.42 -3.98
N SER A 88 12.41 6.99 -2.99
CA SER A 88 12.26 6.59 -1.58
C SER A 88 10.80 6.74 -1.11
N GLY A 89 10.33 5.75 -0.34
CA GLY A 89 8.97 5.72 0.17
C GLY A 89 7.89 5.38 -0.87
N ALA A 90 8.28 4.86 -2.03
CA ALA A 90 7.39 4.29 -3.05
C ALA A 90 7.85 2.88 -3.45
N SER A 91 8.28 2.08 -2.47
CA SER A 91 8.56 0.66 -2.66
C SER A 91 7.28 -0.16 -2.84
N LEU A 92 7.44 -1.44 -3.16
CA LEU A 92 6.35 -2.41 -3.29
C LEU A 92 6.07 -3.16 -1.97
N PHE A 93 6.61 -2.70 -0.84
CA PHE A 93 6.26 -3.22 0.48
C PHE A 93 4.90 -2.67 0.93
N THR A 94 4.14 -3.48 1.68
CA THR A 94 2.79 -3.15 2.15
C THR A 94 2.68 -1.78 2.80
N ASN A 95 3.64 -1.38 3.65
CA ASN A 95 3.61 -0.08 4.31
C ASN A 95 3.63 1.10 3.32
N ASP A 96 4.46 1.00 2.27
CA ASP A 96 4.56 2.03 1.25
C ASP A 96 3.33 2.02 0.34
N LEU A 97 2.84 0.84 -0.05
CA LEU A 97 1.63 0.71 -0.87
C LEU A 97 0.41 1.32 -0.15
N GLN A 98 0.21 1.00 1.13
CA GLN A 98 -0.84 1.56 1.98
C GLN A 98 -0.71 3.07 2.12
N ARG A 99 0.49 3.56 2.47
CA ARG A 99 0.74 4.99 2.66
C ARG A 99 0.49 5.80 1.38
N ASN A 100 0.72 5.19 0.22
CA ASN A 100 0.47 5.81 -1.08
C ASN A 100 -0.94 5.53 -1.65
N GLY A 101 -1.79 4.78 -0.93
CA GLY A 101 -3.17 4.47 -1.33
C GLY A 101 -3.28 3.52 -2.53
N VAL A 102 -2.32 2.60 -2.70
CA VAL A 102 -2.17 1.76 -3.90
C VAL A 102 -1.93 0.28 -3.55
N GLU A 103 -2.43 -0.17 -2.40
CA GLU A 103 -2.28 -1.55 -1.92
C GLU A 103 -3.17 -2.55 -2.67
N THR A 104 -4.25 -2.10 -3.32
CA THR A 104 -5.15 -3.01 -4.03
C THR A 104 -4.55 -3.47 -5.35
N GLU A 105 -4.87 -4.70 -5.76
CA GLU A 105 -4.46 -5.26 -7.06
C GLU A 105 -4.88 -4.34 -8.21
N ASP A 106 -6.11 -3.81 -8.17
CA ASP A 106 -6.59 -2.84 -9.16
C ASP A 106 -5.73 -1.58 -9.22
N ALA A 107 -5.32 -1.03 -8.08
CA ALA A 107 -4.47 0.16 -8.07
C ALA A 107 -3.06 -0.14 -8.62
N ILE A 108 -2.51 -1.31 -8.29
CA ILE A 108 -1.23 -1.78 -8.82
C ILE A 108 -1.33 -1.98 -10.34
N TYR A 109 -2.41 -2.60 -10.81
CA TYR A 109 -2.71 -2.76 -12.23
C TYR A 109 -2.74 -1.42 -12.93
N GLN A 110 -3.51 -0.45 -12.43
CA GLN A 110 -3.65 0.88 -13.05
C GLN A 110 -2.30 1.61 -13.14
N ILE A 111 -1.49 1.55 -12.09
CA ILE A 111 -0.15 2.18 -12.10
C ILE A 111 0.79 1.46 -13.06
N THR A 112 0.76 0.14 -13.10
CA THR A 112 1.59 -0.63 -14.04
C THR A 112 1.16 -0.38 -15.49
N TYR A 113 -0.15 -0.22 -15.73
CA TYR A 113 -0.71 0.03 -17.05
C TYR A 113 -0.36 1.43 -17.56
N PHE A 114 -0.69 2.48 -16.79
CA PHE A 114 -0.60 3.87 -17.23
C PHE A 114 0.66 4.61 -16.79
N GLY A 115 1.41 4.06 -15.85
CA GLY A 115 2.57 4.70 -15.23
C GLY A 115 2.16 5.68 -14.13
N LYS A 116 3.13 6.11 -13.33
CA LYS A 116 2.95 7.15 -12.30
C LYS A 116 4.25 7.88 -12.04
N GLY A 117 4.28 9.18 -12.35
CA GLY A 117 5.46 10.02 -12.17
C GLY A 117 6.62 9.55 -13.05
N ARG A 118 7.70 9.05 -12.44
CA ARG A 118 8.88 8.53 -13.15
C ARG A 118 8.78 7.06 -13.54
N MET A 119 7.78 6.32 -13.04
CA MET A 119 7.54 4.95 -13.45
C MET A 119 6.78 4.95 -14.78
N PRO A 120 7.33 4.34 -15.85
CA PRO A 120 6.64 4.27 -17.13
C PRO A 120 5.44 3.31 -17.08
N GLY A 121 4.40 3.60 -17.85
CA GLY A 121 3.29 2.67 -18.08
C GLY A 121 3.61 1.59 -19.12
N PHE A 122 3.11 0.38 -18.91
CA PHE A 122 3.39 -0.79 -19.75
C PHE A 122 2.22 -1.25 -20.62
N GLY A 123 1.01 -0.74 -20.39
CA GLY A 123 -0.19 -1.17 -21.10
C GLY A 123 -0.17 -0.83 -22.59
N GLU A 124 -0.85 -1.63 -23.41
CA GLU A 124 -0.89 -1.45 -24.87
C GLU A 124 -1.43 -0.07 -25.28
N THR A 125 -2.41 0.45 -24.52
CA THR A 125 -3.06 1.74 -24.80
C THR A 125 -2.52 2.91 -23.98
N CYS A 126 -1.46 2.71 -23.18
CA CYS A 126 -0.86 3.82 -22.41
C CYS A 126 -0.38 4.94 -23.35
N SER A 127 -0.75 6.17 -22.99
CA SER A 127 -0.53 7.40 -23.75
C SER A 127 -0.48 8.61 -22.81
N PRO A 128 0.23 9.72 -23.15
CA PRO A 128 1.13 9.92 -24.30
C PRO A 128 2.38 9.03 -24.31
N ARG A 129 3.05 8.91 -25.46
CA ARG A 129 4.20 7.99 -25.62
C ARG A 129 5.31 8.19 -24.58
N GLY A 130 5.54 9.42 -24.13
CA GLY A 130 6.60 9.78 -23.19
C GLY A 130 6.38 9.33 -21.75
N GLN A 131 5.14 8.99 -21.34
CA GLN A 131 4.89 8.43 -20.00
C GLN A 131 4.93 6.90 -19.97
N CYS A 132 5.13 6.25 -21.12
CA CYS A 132 5.05 4.81 -21.26
C CYS A 132 6.40 4.20 -21.60
N THR A 133 6.57 2.92 -21.33
CA THR A 133 7.82 2.20 -21.54
C THR A 133 8.30 2.32 -22.98
N PHE A 134 9.60 2.52 -23.19
CA PHE A 134 10.19 2.54 -24.53
C PHE A 134 10.27 1.15 -25.16
N GLY A 135 10.26 0.09 -24.35
CA GLY A 135 10.25 -1.30 -24.81
C GLY A 135 8.86 -1.78 -25.27
N PRO A 136 8.73 -3.10 -25.51
CA PRO A 136 7.45 -3.73 -25.80
C PRO A 136 6.41 -3.44 -24.71
N ARG A 137 5.15 -3.27 -25.13
CA ARG A 137 4.01 -3.20 -24.21
C ARG A 137 3.66 -4.60 -23.73
N LEU A 138 3.04 -4.66 -22.56
CA LEU A 138 2.52 -5.90 -21.97
C LEU A 138 1.03 -5.98 -22.24
N LYS A 139 0.55 -7.21 -22.44
CA LYS A 139 -0.89 -7.48 -22.56
C LYS A 139 -1.57 -7.28 -21.21
N ASP A 140 -2.87 -7.00 -21.22
CA ASP A 140 -3.69 -6.81 -20.03
C ASP A 140 -3.59 -8.01 -19.07
N GLU A 141 -3.57 -9.24 -19.58
CA GLU A 141 -3.42 -10.44 -18.75
C GLU A 141 -2.04 -10.53 -18.07
N GLU A 142 -0.97 -10.10 -18.73
CA GLU A 142 0.37 -10.05 -18.14
C GLU A 142 0.45 -8.99 -17.04
N ILE A 143 -0.20 -7.83 -17.23
CA ILE A 143 -0.25 -6.76 -16.23
C ILE A 143 -1.10 -7.17 -15.03
N LYS A 144 -2.22 -7.87 -15.25
CA LYS A 144 -3.03 -8.45 -14.19
C LYS A 144 -2.23 -9.45 -13.35
N MET A 145 -1.53 -10.37 -14.01
CA MET A 145 -0.65 -11.34 -13.33
C MET A 145 0.46 -10.65 -12.54
N LEU A 146 1.04 -9.56 -13.06
CA LEU A 146 2.02 -8.76 -12.33
C LEU A 146 1.42 -8.08 -11.09
N ALA A 147 0.19 -7.57 -11.19
CA ALA A 147 -0.49 -6.93 -10.06
C ALA A 147 -0.79 -7.92 -8.94
N GLU A 148 -1.32 -9.10 -9.28
CA GLU A 148 -1.54 -10.21 -8.36
C GLU A 148 -0.22 -10.67 -7.72
N PHE A 149 0.83 -10.83 -8.53
CA PHE A 149 2.16 -11.21 -8.04
C PHE A 149 2.73 -10.18 -7.06
N VAL A 150 2.67 -8.89 -7.38
CA VAL A 150 3.17 -7.82 -6.49
C VAL A 150 2.36 -7.80 -5.19
N LYS A 151 1.03 -7.96 -5.27
CA LYS A 151 0.18 -8.02 -4.07
C LYS A 151 0.56 -9.20 -3.19
N ALA A 152 0.68 -10.39 -3.77
CA ALA A 152 1.05 -11.60 -3.06
C ALA A 152 2.44 -11.47 -2.40
N GLN A 153 3.42 -10.88 -3.09
CA GLN A 153 4.75 -10.66 -2.54
C GLN A 153 4.75 -9.61 -1.42
N ALA A 154 3.98 -8.53 -1.56
CA ALA A 154 3.83 -7.51 -0.52
C ALA A 154 3.23 -8.12 0.76
N ASP A 155 2.19 -8.95 0.64
CA ASP A 155 1.56 -9.65 1.77
C ASP A 155 2.51 -10.59 2.51
N GLN A 156 3.48 -11.14 1.79
CA GLN A 156 4.54 -11.99 2.34
C GLN A 156 5.78 -11.19 2.76
N GLY A 157 5.71 -9.85 2.73
CA GLY A 157 6.81 -8.97 3.11
C GLY A 157 8.05 -9.14 2.23
N TRP A 158 7.89 -9.62 0.99
CA TRP A 158 8.98 -9.98 0.09
C TRP A 158 9.97 -11.00 0.69
N ALA A 159 9.54 -11.81 1.66
CA ALA A 159 10.38 -12.80 2.35
C ALA A 159 10.80 -13.98 1.46
N ASN A 160 10.03 -14.24 0.40
CA ASN A 160 10.34 -15.28 -0.57
C ASN A 160 11.14 -14.67 -1.72
N ASN A 161 12.46 -14.75 -1.60
CA ASN A 161 13.33 -14.78 -2.76
C ASN A 161 12.95 -16.08 -3.45
N ILE A 162 12.03 -16.07 -4.43
CA ILE A 162 11.69 -17.29 -5.17
C ILE A 162 13.01 -17.76 -5.80
N PRO A 163 13.63 -18.84 -5.29
CA PRO A 163 14.85 -19.35 -5.87
C PRO A 163 14.39 -19.91 -7.20
N LEU A 164 14.90 -19.30 -8.27
CA LEU A 164 14.71 -19.83 -9.61
C LEU A 164 15.36 -21.20 -9.57
N THR A 165 14.62 -22.24 -9.91
CA THR A 165 15.29 -23.37 -10.53
C THR A 165 15.89 -22.79 -11.81
N ASP A 166 17.22 -22.72 -11.83
CA ASP A 166 18.00 -22.46 -13.03
C ASP A 166 17.73 -23.63 -13.99
N ASP A 167 16.65 -23.55 -14.75
CA ASP A 167 16.47 -24.41 -15.92
C ASP A 167 17.22 -23.76 -17.09
N ASP A 168 18.47 -24.22 -17.23
CA ASP A 168 19.40 -24.06 -18.38
C ASP A 168 18.71 -24.30 -19.74
#